data_AF-A0A2D7XAQ4-F1
#
_entry.id   AF-A0A2D7XAQ4-F1
#
_cell.length_a   1.000
_cell.length_b   1.000
_cell.length_c   1.000
_cell.angle_alpha   90.00
_cell.angle_beta   90.00
_cell.angle_gamma   90.00
#
_symmetry.space_group_name_H-M   'P 1'
#
loop_
_entity.id
_entity.type
_entity.pdbx_description
1 polymer ?
#
loop_
_entity_poly.entity_id
_entity_poly.type
_entity_poly.pdbx_seq_one_letter_code
_entity_poly.pdbx_strand_id
1 'polypeptide(L)'
;MTYTSDQVFQQALEDRFASNVDGRGYEGRISYGTKITRDNITAEVEFFNTTQGGSHYVKLSPSDEHIFYSKGWKYGIYVLYLSNNRAKLESIEKSIRKEVNSTNNHATLKSLRGKRDKVLARYNKVNLLLKSIQ
;
A
#
# COMPACT_ATOMS: atom_id res chain seq x y z
N MET A 1 -2.90 21.74 -8.48
CA MET A 1 -2.78 21.04 -9.77
C MET A 1 -3.28 19.61 -9.55
N THR A 2 -4.01 19.05 -10.51
CA THR A 2 -4.48 17.66 -10.49
C THR A 2 -3.84 16.90 -11.63
N TYR A 3 -3.28 15.73 -11.35
CA TYR A 3 -2.69 14.82 -12.33
C TYR A 3 -3.78 14.00 -13.02
N THR A 4 -3.61 13.72 -14.31
CA THR A 4 -4.39 12.70 -15.01
C THR A 4 -3.90 11.30 -14.65
N SER A 5 -4.71 10.28 -14.94
CA SER A 5 -4.31 8.88 -14.74
C SER A 5 -3.04 8.51 -15.53
N ASP A 6 -2.92 8.98 -16.78
CA ASP A 6 -1.70 8.81 -17.58
C ASP A 6 -0.48 9.51 -16.97
N GLN A 7 -0.64 10.71 -16.40
CA GLN A 7 0.47 11.41 -15.74
C GLN A 7 0.92 10.66 -14.48
N VAL A 8 -0.01 10.11 -13.71
CA VAL A 8 0.34 9.24 -12.57
C VAL A 8 1.04 7.97 -13.04
N PHE A 9 0.57 7.37 -14.14
CA PHE A 9 1.21 6.20 -14.73
C PHE A 9 2.63 6.50 -15.19
N GLN A 10 2.85 7.64 -15.84
CA GLN A 10 4.17 8.08 -16.27
C GLN A 10 5.12 8.27 -15.08
N GLN A 11 4.65 8.85 -13.97
CA GLN A 11 5.42 8.94 -12.74
C GLN A 11 5.78 7.56 -12.16
N ALA A 12 4.90 6.57 -12.31
CA ALA A 12 5.17 5.20 -11.89
C ALA A 12 6.22 4.50 -12.79
N LEU A 13 6.24 4.82 -14.10
CA LEU A 13 7.28 4.35 -15.02
C LEU A 13 8.66 4.91 -14.65
N GLU A 14 8.71 6.14 -14.15
CA GLU A 14 9.95 6.84 -13.75
C GLU A 14 10.42 6.48 -12.32
N ASP A 15 9.56 5.83 -11.52
CA ASP A 15 9.89 5.40 -10.16
C ASP A 15 10.85 4.21 -10.18
N ARG A 16 12.15 4.50 -9.97
CA ARG A 16 13.22 3.50 -9.90
C ARG A 16 13.04 2.45 -8.79
N PHE A 17 12.18 2.70 -7.80
CA PHE A 17 11.89 1.75 -6.74
C PHE A 17 10.65 0.90 -7.03
N ALA A 18 9.92 1.19 -8.10
CA ALA A 18 8.80 0.38 -8.54
C ALA A 18 9.30 -0.83 -9.35
N SER A 19 8.76 -2.00 -9.05
CA SER A 19 9.01 -3.20 -9.86
C SER A 19 8.15 -3.17 -11.12
N ASN A 20 8.74 -3.59 -12.24
CA ASN A 20 8.01 -3.87 -13.48
C ASN A 20 7.21 -5.18 -13.31
N VAL A 21 5.93 -5.13 -13.65
CA VAL A 21 4.99 -6.26 -13.68
C VAL A 21 4.14 -6.26 -14.95
N ASP A 22 4.75 -5.89 -16.07
CA ASP A 22 4.14 -5.92 -17.39
C ASP A 22 3.63 -7.34 -17.71
N GLY A 23 2.51 -7.40 -18.42
CA GLY A 23 1.89 -8.65 -18.82
C GLY A 23 1.50 -8.63 -20.29
N ARG A 24 0.85 -9.70 -20.73
CA ARG A 24 0.32 -9.74 -22.09
C ARG A 24 -0.85 -8.76 -22.20
N GLY A 25 -0.67 -7.70 -22.96
CA GLY A 25 -1.70 -6.69 -23.23
C GLY A 25 -1.76 -5.52 -22.26
N TYR A 26 -0.87 -5.45 -21.27
CA TYR A 26 -0.83 -4.32 -20.33
C TYR A 26 0.58 -4.04 -19.80
N GLU A 27 0.84 -2.79 -19.46
CA GLU A 27 1.99 -2.35 -18.68
C GLU A 27 1.63 -2.23 -17.20
N GLY A 28 2.55 -2.53 -16.29
CA GLY A 28 2.27 -2.52 -14.87
C GLY A 28 3.46 -2.16 -13.99
N ARG A 29 3.23 -1.34 -12.97
CA ARG A 29 4.21 -0.99 -11.95
C ARG A 29 3.67 -1.32 -10.56
N ILE A 30 4.53 -1.84 -9.69
CA ILE A 30 4.15 -2.18 -8.31
C ILE A 30 5.18 -1.64 -7.32
N SER A 31 4.70 -0.93 -6.29
CA SER A 31 5.53 -0.36 -5.24
C SER A 31 4.74 -0.20 -3.96
N TYR A 32 5.36 -0.47 -2.80
CA TYR A 32 4.74 -0.33 -1.47
C TYR A 32 3.32 -0.91 -1.37
N GLY A 33 3.07 -2.08 -1.97
CA GLY A 33 1.75 -2.71 -1.89
C GLY A 33 0.67 -2.06 -2.75
N THR A 34 1.07 -1.20 -3.70
CA THR A 34 0.20 -0.55 -4.67
C THR A 34 0.63 -1.00 -6.06
N LYS A 35 -0.30 -1.49 -6.87
CA LYS A 35 -0.09 -1.78 -8.29
C LYS A 35 -0.88 -0.78 -9.12
N ILE A 36 -0.26 -0.31 -10.20
CA ILE A 36 -0.92 0.48 -11.24
C ILE A 36 -0.71 -0.23 -12.58
N THR A 37 -1.74 -0.30 -13.40
CA THR A 37 -1.67 -0.89 -14.75
C THR A 37 -2.21 0.05 -15.80
N ARG A 38 -1.73 -0.08 -17.03
CA ARG A 38 -2.28 0.56 -18.21
C ARG A 38 -2.51 -0.49 -19.29
N ASP A 39 -3.73 -0.59 -19.80
CA ASP A 39 -4.05 -1.46 -20.93
C ASP A 39 -3.44 -0.92 -22.23
N ASN A 40 -2.84 -1.81 -23.03
CA ASN A 40 -2.12 -1.39 -24.24
C ASN A 40 -3.05 -0.99 -25.40
N ILE A 41 -4.33 -1.36 -25.34
CA ILE A 41 -5.31 -1.11 -26.40
C ILE A 41 -6.21 0.07 -26.01
N THR A 42 -6.80 0.04 -24.81
CA THR A 42 -7.75 1.06 -24.35
C THR A 42 -7.07 2.26 -23.68
N ALA A 43 -5.79 2.13 -23.32
CA ALA A 43 -5.07 3.07 -22.45
C ALA A 43 -5.72 3.28 -21.07
N GLU A 44 -6.64 2.40 -20.66
CA GLU A 44 -7.28 2.48 -19.35
C GLU A 44 -6.26 2.23 -18.25
N VAL A 45 -6.23 3.11 -17.26
CA VAL A 45 -5.33 3.03 -16.11
C VAL A 45 -6.10 2.63 -14.87
N GLU A 46 -5.63 1.60 -14.18
CA GLU A 46 -6.28 1.05 -13.00
C GLU A 46 -5.31 0.95 -11.81
N PHE A 47 -5.84 1.13 -10.60
CA PHE A 47 -5.07 1.03 -9.37
C PHE A 47 -5.56 -0.11 -8.49
N PHE A 48 -4.61 -0.79 -7.84
CA PHE A 48 -4.89 -1.91 -6.95
C PHE A 48 -4.07 -1.83 -5.67
N ASN A 49 -4.73 -2.15 -4.55
CA ASN A 49 -4.09 -2.51 -3.31
C ASN A 49 -3.76 -4.01 -3.33
N THR A 50 -2.47 -4.34 -3.17
CA THR A 50 -1.99 -5.73 -3.17
C THR A 50 -1.77 -6.27 -1.75
N THR A 51 -2.08 -5.47 -0.73
CA THR A 51 -1.91 -5.83 0.69
C THR A 51 -3.24 -6.10 1.39
N GLN A 52 -4.34 -5.61 0.82
CA GLN A 52 -5.72 -5.89 1.24
C GLN A 52 -6.33 -6.86 0.21
N GLY A 53 -7.07 -7.89 0.65
CA GLY A 53 -7.73 -8.86 -0.25
C GLY A 53 -7.31 -10.32 -0.10
N GLY A 54 -6.27 -10.61 0.70
CA GLY A 54 -5.81 -11.99 0.93
C GLY A 54 -5.20 -12.61 -0.32
N SER A 55 -5.99 -13.36 -1.10
CA SER A 55 -5.55 -14.09 -2.29
C SER A 55 -5.61 -13.31 -3.60
N HIS A 56 -6.27 -12.15 -3.62
CA HIS A 56 -6.44 -11.33 -4.83
C HIS A 56 -6.11 -9.86 -4.57
N TYR A 57 -5.77 -9.13 -5.64
CA TYR A 57 -5.60 -7.69 -5.60
C TYR A 57 -6.95 -7.00 -5.60
N VAL A 58 -7.08 -5.96 -4.79
CA VAL A 58 -8.33 -5.22 -4.62
C VAL A 58 -8.21 -3.89 -5.34
N LYS A 59 -9.15 -3.58 -6.25
CA LYS A 59 -9.22 -2.26 -6.89
C LYS A 59 -9.33 -1.16 -5.84
N LEU A 60 -8.66 -0.02 -6.06
CA LEU A 60 -8.79 1.11 -5.16
C LEU A 60 -10.19 1.70 -5.20
N SER A 61 -10.60 2.26 -4.06
CA SER A 61 -11.81 3.07 -3.99
C SER A 61 -11.58 4.40 -4.72
N PRO A 62 -12.63 5.06 -5.24
CA PRO A 62 -12.49 6.38 -5.85
C PRO A 62 -11.86 7.42 -4.91
N SER A 63 -12.12 7.31 -3.60
CA SER A 63 -11.50 8.16 -2.57
C SER A 63 -9.99 7.93 -2.44
N ASP A 64 -9.53 6.68 -2.53
CA ASP A 64 -8.10 6.37 -2.46
C ASP A 64 -7.39 6.79 -3.75
N GLU A 65 -8.01 6.57 -4.91
CA GLU A 65 -7.47 7.02 -6.20
C GLU A 65 -7.32 8.54 -6.26
N HIS A 66 -8.24 9.29 -5.65
CA HIS A 66 -8.17 10.75 -5.59
C HIS A 66 -6.85 11.27 -4.98
N ILE A 67 -6.23 10.51 -4.09
CA ILE A 67 -4.94 10.86 -3.49
C ILE A 67 -3.84 10.87 -4.57
N PHE A 68 -3.89 9.94 -5.53
CA PHE A 68 -2.95 9.88 -6.63
C PHE A 68 -3.16 11.03 -7.61
N TYR A 69 -4.40 11.36 -7.94
CA TYR A 69 -4.71 12.48 -8.83
C TYR A 69 -4.37 13.83 -8.18
N SER A 70 -4.48 13.97 -6.87
CA SER A 70 -4.18 15.24 -6.18
C SER A 70 -2.70 15.46 -5.89
N LYS A 71 -1.92 14.38 -5.66
CA LYS A 71 -0.55 14.48 -5.15
C LYS A 71 0.49 13.61 -5.88
N GLY A 72 0.07 12.84 -6.88
CA GLY A 72 0.94 12.02 -7.72
C GLY A 72 1.23 10.65 -7.15
N TRP A 73 1.98 9.86 -7.93
CA TRP A 73 2.29 8.45 -7.67
C TRP A 73 2.95 8.24 -6.30
N LYS A 74 4.09 8.91 -6.07
CA LYS A 74 4.94 8.66 -4.90
C LYS A 74 4.25 9.02 -3.59
N TYR A 75 3.49 10.10 -3.58
CA TYR A 75 2.68 10.47 -2.42
C TYR A 75 1.55 9.47 -2.19
N GLY A 76 0.81 9.11 -3.26
CA GLY A 76 -0.29 8.15 -3.20
C GLY A 76 0.12 6.80 -2.64
N ILE A 77 1.21 6.20 -3.14
CA ILE A 77 1.70 4.90 -2.66
C ILE A 77 2.10 4.95 -1.19
N TYR A 78 2.68 6.06 -0.71
CA TYR A 78 3.07 6.20 0.70
C TYR A 78 1.86 6.34 1.60
N VAL A 79 0.88 7.16 1.23
CA VAL A 79 -0.35 7.32 2.01
C VAL A 79 -1.12 6.00 2.09
N LEU A 80 -1.28 5.31 0.97
CA LEU A 80 -1.95 4.01 0.92
C LEU A 80 -1.20 2.97 1.76
N TYR A 81 0.14 2.90 1.64
CA TYR A 81 0.96 2.03 2.48
C TYR A 81 0.78 2.30 3.96
N LEU A 82 0.80 3.57 4.39
CA LEU A 82 0.61 3.94 5.79
C LEU A 82 -0.80 3.57 6.27
N SER A 83 -1.84 3.76 5.45
CA SER A 83 -3.21 3.31 5.74
C SER A 83 -3.27 1.80 5.97
N ASN A 84 -2.66 1.01 5.07
CA ASN A 84 -2.58 -0.45 5.20
C ASN A 84 -1.86 -0.91 6.47
N ASN A 85 -0.77 -0.22 6.84
CA ASN A 85 -0.04 -0.53 8.06
C ASN A 85 -0.85 -0.17 9.31
N ARG A 86 -1.64 0.90 9.31
CA ARG A 86 -2.55 1.23 10.43
C ARG A 86 -3.61 0.15 10.63
N ALA A 87 -4.29 -0.27 9.57
CA ALA A 87 -5.27 -1.36 9.64
C ALA A 87 -4.63 -2.66 10.16
N LYS A 88 -3.40 -2.96 9.72
CA LYS A 88 -2.64 -4.13 10.20
C LYS A 88 -2.26 -4.02 11.68
N LEU A 89 -1.84 -2.84 12.14
CA LEU A 89 -1.54 -2.60 13.56
C LEU A 89 -2.78 -2.77 14.43
N GLU A 90 -3.93 -2.24 14.00
CA GLU A 90 -5.21 -2.42 14.70
C GLU A 90 -5.61 -3.89 14.80
N SER A 91 -5.43 -4.66 13.73
CA SER A 91 -5.70 -6.12 13.74
C SER A 91 -4.79 -6.87 14.71
N ILE A 92 -3.50 -6.52 14.76
CA ILE A 92 -2.54 -7.11 15.71
C ILE A 92 -2.92 -6.74 17.15
N GLU A 93 -3.29 -5.48 17.39
CA GLU A 93 -3.70 -5.00 18.71
C GLU A 93 -4.96 -5.73 19.21
N LYS A 94 -5.98 -5.90 18.35
CA LYS A 94 -7.16 -6.72 18.65
C LYS A 94 -6.77 -8.17 18.99
N SER A 95 -5.81 -8.74 18.27
CA SER A 95 -5.32 -10.09 18.52
C SER A 95 -4.59 -10.21 19.85
N ILE A 96 -3.77 -9.21 20.22
CA ILE A 96 -3.10 -9.15 21.53
C ILE A 96 -4.13 -9.09 22.64
N ARG A 97 -5.12 -8.18 22.54
CA ARG A 97 -6.19 -8.06 23.56
C ARG A 97 -6.97 -9.35 23.73
N LYS A 98 -7.30 -10.02 22.62
CA LYS A 98 -7.96 -11.33 22.66
C LYS A 98 -7.12 -12.36 23.40
N GLU A 99 -5.84 -12.48 23.06
CA GLU A 99 -4.93 -13.46 23.67
C GLU A 99 -4.75 -13.22 25.17
N VAL A 100 -4.59 -11.95 25.59
CA VAL A 100 -4.50 -11.58 27.02
C VAL A 100 -5.76 -12.00 27.78
N ASN A 101 -6.94 -11.84 27.18
CA ASN A 101 -8.22 -12.16 27.79
C ASN A 101 -8.62 -13.64 27.67
N SER A 102 -7.89 -14.46 26.90
CA SER A 102 -8.19 -15.88 26.70
C SER A 102 -7.19 -16.78 27.42
N THR A 103 -6.16 -17.22 26.70
CA THR A 103 -5.16 -18.21 27.13
C THR A 103 -3.96 -17.57 27.78
N ASN A 104 -3.78 -16.26 27.56
CA ASN A 104 -2.64 -15.47 28.02
C ASN A 104 -1.29 -16.14 27.72
N ASN A 105 -1.18 -16.76 26.54
CA ASN A 105 -0.01 -17.53 26.18
C ASN A 105 1.17 -16.58 25.91
N HIS A 106 2.18 -16.65 26.77
CA HIS A 106 3.37 -15.79 26.68
C HIS A 106 4.11 -15.89 25.35
N ALA A 107 4.20 -17.08 24.75
CA ALA A 107 4.87 -17.25 23.46
C ALA A 107 4.08 -16.59 22.32
N THR A 108 2.76 -16.75 22.31
CA THR A 108 1.86 -16.09 21.35
C THR A 108 1.94 -14.57 21.49
N LEU A 109 1.86 -14.04 22.72
CA LEU A 109 1.98 -12.61 22.99
C LEU A 109 3.33 -12.03 22.55
N LYS A 110 4.42 -12.74 22.82
CA LYS A 110 5.77 -12.35 22.36
C LYS A 110 5.82 -12.28 20.83
N SER A 111 5.25 -13.27 20.14
CA SER A 111 5.16 -13.29 18.68
C SER A 111 4.33 -12.13 18.12
N LEU A 112 3.16 -11.86 18.71
CA LEU A 112 2.28 -10.76 18.31
C LEU A 112 2.95 -9.38 18.51
N ARG A 113 3.60 -9.16 19.65
CA ARG A 113 4.37 -7.93 19.91
C ARG A 113 5.51 -7.76 18.91
N GLY A 114 6.26 -8.83 18.62
CA GLY A 114 7.30 -8.80 17.58
C GLY A 114 6.75 -8.49 16.19
N LYS A 115 5.56 -8.99 15.83
CA LYS A 115 4.88 -8.61 14.58
C LYS A 115 4.50 -7.13 14.57
N ARG A 116 3.93 -6.61 15.67
CA ARG A 116 3.58 -5.20 15.83
C ARG A 116 4.80 -4.31 15.61
N ASP A 117 5.92 -4.61 16.27
CA ASP A 117 7.12 -3.79 16.22
C ASP A 117 7.74 -3.77 14.80
N LYS A 118 7.70 -4.91 14.08
CA LYS A 118 8.11 -4.98 12.67
C LYS A 118 7.24 -4.11 11.75
N VAL A 119 5.92 -4.13 11.94
CA VAL A 119 4.99 -3.30 11.16
C VAL A 119 5.21 -1.83 11.49
N LEU A 120 5.36 -1.49 12.77
CA LEU A 120 5.61 -0.12 13.21
C LEU A 120 6.93 0.44 12.67
N ALA A 121 8.01 -0.34 12.64
CA ALA A 121 9.28 0.07 12.06
C ALA A 121 9.15 0.44 10.57
N ARG A 122 8.40 -0.38 9.80
CA ARG A 122 8.12 -0.12 8.38
C ARG A 122 7.24 1.12 8.18
N TYR A 123 6.19 1.26 8.99
CA TYR A 123 5.33 2.45 9.00
C TYR A 123 6.16 3.71 9.24
N ASN A 124 6.98 3.73 10.29
CA ASN A 124 7.80 4.89 10.64
C ASN A 124 8.77 5.27 9.52
N LYS A 125 9.41 4.28 8.89
CA LYS A 125 10.31 4.52 7.75
C LYS A 125 9.58 5.24 6.62
N VAL A 126 8.41 4.75 6.20
CA VAL A 126 7.65 5.36 5.09
C VAL A 126 7.03 6.70 5.49
N ASN A 127 6.64 6.86 6.76
CA ASN A 127 6.12 8.13 7.27
C ASN A 127 7.18 9.24 7.22
N LEU A 128 8.46 8.92 7.48
CA LEU A 128 9.57 9.86 7.28
C LEU A 128 9.76 10.21 5.81
N LEU A 129 9.67 9.24 4.90
CA LEU A 129 9.72 9.49 3.46
C LEU A 129 8.58 10.40 2.99
N LEU A 130 7.35 10.16 3.46
CA LEU A 130 6.20 11.00 3.15
C LEU A 130 6.40 12.44 3.60
N LYS A 131 6.89 12.65 4.84
CA LYS A 131 7.19 13.99 5.37
C LYS A 131 8.25 14.73 4.56
N SER A 132 9.18 14.01 3.92
CA SER A 132 10.23 14.63 3.09
C SER A 132 9.75 15.11 1.73
N ILE A 133 8.54 14.72 1.31
CA ILE A 133 7.95 15.09 0.01
C ILE A 133 6.64 15.88 0.17
N GLN A 134 6.31 16.28 1.40
CA GLN A 134 5.06 16.97 1.75
C GLN A 134 5.21 18.49 1.67
#